data_AF-A0A7C7VU22-F1
#
_entry.id   AF-A0A7C7VU22-F1
#
_cell.length_a   1.000
_cell.length_b   1.000
_cell.length_c   1.000
_cell.angle_alpha   90.00
_cell.angle_beta   90.00
_cell.angle_gamma   90.00
#
_symmetry.space_group_name_H-M   'P 1'
#
loop_
_entity.id
_entity.type
_entity.pdbx_description
1 polymer ?
#
loop_
_entity_poly.entity_id
_entity_poly.type
_entity_poly.pdbx_seq_one_letter_code
_entity_poly.pdbx_strand_id
1 'polypeptide(L)'
;MKPPIIVASALSLGVLTKLVDLTIDDDVNLGQFGYLLSISYGLIMVYTIESIVELSSLVLAVIIAVISAGKIDNIFHGVGVGTALAGILLLGIPQVNQGTFLLFLTAALLDEFTSDLADVGRTPKYLRNFFRLRPFLEIAALIYSIYVGYIWFWSFIFIYDISYQLTNMILRKRQGIQGCWE
;
A
#
# COMPACT_ATOMS: atom_id res chain seq x y z
N MET A 1 -11.02 11.15 17.31
CA MET A 1 -11.16 10.18 16.20
C MET A 1 -11.79 10.86 15.00
N LYS A 2 -11.21 10.73 13.80
CA LYS A 2 -11.80 11.23 12.56
C LYS A 2 -12.05 10.08 11.57
N PRO A 3 -13.03 9.17 11.84
CA PRO A 3 -13.36 8.03 10.99
C PRO A 3 -13.44 8.35 9.48
N PRO A 4 -14.10 9.46 9.06
CA PRO A 4 -14.20 9.77 7.63
C PRO A 4 -12.84 10.01 6.97
N ILE A 5 -11.88 10.54 7.72
CA ILE A 5 -10.55 10.87 7.18
C ILE A 5 -9.72 9.61 6.97
N ILE A 6 -9.80 8.65 7.89
CA ILE A 6 -9.12 7.36 7.78
C ILE A 6 -9.62 6.62 6.54
N VAL A 7 -10.95 6.54 6.38
CA VAL A 7 -11.59 5.90 5.22
C VAL A 7 -11.23 6.60 3.92
N ALA A 8 -11.33 7.94 3.87
CA ALA A 8 -11.01 8.69 2.66
C ALA A 8 -9.54 8.54 2.26
N SER A 9 -8.62 8.54 3.23
CA SER A 9 -7.19 8.39 2.97
C SER A 9 -6.88 6.97 2.47
N ALA A 10 -7.39 5.93 3.14
CA ALA A 10 -7.21 4.54 2.72
C ALA A 10 -7.74 4.29 1.30
N LEU A 11 -8.97 4.71 1.02
CA LEU A 11 -9.58 4.60 -0.32
C LEU A 11 -8.75 5.32 -1.39
N SER A 12 -8.34 6.55 -1.11
CA SER A 12 -7.60 7.36 -2.09
C SER A 12 -6.22 6.77 -2.35
N LEU A 13 -5.53 6.30 -1.32
CA LEU A 13 -4.24 5.63 -1.47
C LEU A 13 -4.36 4.36 -2.31
N GLY A 14 -5.29 3.45 -2.00
CA GLY A 14 -5.40 2.21 -2.75
C GLY A 14 -5.79 2.43 -4.22
N VAL A 15 -6.68 3.38 -4.50
CA VAL A 15 -7.03 3.76 -5.89
C VAL A 15 -5.83 4.36 -6.63
N LEU A 16 -5.18 5.37 -6.05
CA LEU A 16 -4.13 6.11 -6.74
C LEU A 16 -2.87 5.26 -6.91
N THR A 17 -2.48 4.47 -5.90
CA THR A 17 -1.36 3.55 -6.02
C THR A 17 -1.62 2.52 -7.11
N LYS A 18 -2.82 1.91 -7.17
CA LYS A 18 -3.12 0.95 -8.24
C LYS A 18 -3.11 1.60 -9.63
N LEU A 19 -3.60 2.82 -9.78
CA LEU A 19 -3.54 3.54 -11.06
C LEU A 19 -2.10 3.69 -11.54
N VAL A 20 -1.17 3.98 -10.63
CA VAL A 20 0.26 4.09 -10.95
C VAL A 20 0.89 2.72 -11.23
N ASP A 21 0.54 1.68 -10.46
CA ASP A 21 1.02 0.31 -10.69
C ASP A 21 0.66 -0.22 -12.09
N LEU A 22 -0.52 0.11 -12.61
CA LEU A 22 -0.96 -0.34 -13.93
C LEU A 22 -0.05 0.13 -15.07
N THR A 23 0.76 1.17 -14.85
CA THR A 23 1.78 1.59 -15.84
C THR A 23 2.89 0.55 -16.02
N ILE A 24 3.11 -0.29 -15.01
CA ILE A 24 4.10 -1.36 -15.02
C ILE A 24 3.42 -2.70 -15.31
N ASP A 25 2.34 -2.99 -14.59
CA ASP A 25 1.66 -4.29 -14.66
C ASP A 25 1.06 -4.54 -16.06
N ASP A 26 0.45 -3.50 -16.64
CA ASP A 26 -0.39 -3.59 -17.84
C ASP A 26 0.04 -2.59 -18.94
N ASP A 27 1.24 -2.01 -18.83
CA ASP A 27 1.82 -1.03 -19.78
C ASP A 27 0.90 0.16 -20.10
N VAL A 28 0.12 0.59 -19.10
CA VAL A 28 -0.83 1.71 -19.25
C VAL A 28 -0.07 3.03 -19.35
N ASN A 29 -0.22 3.74 -20.47
CA ASN A 29 0.41 5.04 -20.66
C ASN A 29 -0.38 6.16 -19.95
N LEU A 30 0.09 6.60 -18.78
CA LEU A 30 -0.45 7.76 -18.08
C LEU A 30 0.19 9.10 -18.49
N GLY A 31 1.25 9.10 -19.28
CA GLY A 31 1.99 10.30 -19.67
C GLY A 31 2.33 11.20 -18.48
N GLN A 32 2.09 12.51 -18.62
CA GLN A 32 2.33 13.48 -17.54
C GLN A 32 1.36 13.34 -16.36
N PHE A 33 0.19 12.74 -16.58
CA PHE A 33 -0.82 12.56 -15.53
C PHE A 33 -0.33 11.60 -14.43
N GLY A 34 0.58 10.68 -14.76
CA GLY A 34 1.22 9.79 -13.79
C GLY A 34 1.96 10.53 -12.66
N TYR A 35 2.61 11.65 -12.98
CA TYR A 35 3.25 12.50 -11.96
C TYR A 35 2.23 13.11 -10.99
N LEU A 36 1.10 13.60 -11.51
CA LEU A 36 0.05 14.18 -10.68
C LEU A 36 -0.54 13.15 -9.71
N LEU A 37 -0.83 11.94 -10.20
CA LEU A 37 -1.32 10.85 -9.34
C LEU A 37 -0.29 10.47 -8.28
N SER A 38 0.99 10.41 -8.67
CA SER A 38 2.09 10.04 -7.80
C SER A 38 2.31 11.03 -6.66
N ILE A 39 2.37 12.32 -7.00
CA ILE A 39 2.45 13.40 -6.02
C ILE A 39 1.22 13.38 -5.11
N SER A 40 0.03 13.15 -5.67
CA SER A 40 -1.22 13.12 -4.90
C SER A 40 -1.21 12.00 -3.84
N TYR A 41 -0.88 10.76 -4.20
CA TYR A 41 -0.84 9.69 -3.20
C TYR A 41 0.30 9.90 -2.19
N GLY A 42 1.44 10.43 -2.63
CA GLY A 42 2.54 10.82 -1.73
C GLY A 42 2.11 11.84 -0.68
N LEU A 43 1.42 12.91 -1.09
CA LEU A 43 0.86 13.91 -0.18
C LEU A 43 -0.21 13.34 0.75
N ILE A 44 -1.03 12.40 0.28
CA ILE A 44 -2.01 11.73 1.14
C ILE A 44 -1.31 10.86 2.20
N MET A 45 -0.19 10.21 1.88
CA MET A 45 0.61 9.49 2.88
C MET A 45 1.14 10.44 3.96
N VAL A 46 1.71 11.58 3.56
CA VAL A 46 2.16 12.64 4.51
C VAL A 46 1.01 13.10 5.38
N TYR A 47 -0.11 13.45 4.76
CA TYR A 47 -1.31 13.90 5.48
C TYR A 47 -1.82 12.85 6.48
N THR A 48 -1.79 11.56 6.10
CA THR A 48 -2.22 10.45 6.96
C THR A 48 -1.31 10.33 8.18
N ILE A 49 0.00 10.35 7.96
CA ILE A 49 1.02 10.26 9.03
C ILE A 49 0.85 11.41 10.03
N GLU A 50 0.66 12.64 9.55
CA GLU A 50 0.56 13.84 10.39
C GLU A 50 -0.80 13.96 11.10
N SER A 51 -1.89 13.60 10.41
CA SER A 51 -3.25 13.81 10.92
C SER A 51 -3.77 12.66 11.77
N ILE A 52 -3.16 11.48 11.65
CA ILE A 52 -3.60 10.23 12.30
C ILE A 52 -2.37 9.56 12.91
N VAL A 53 -1.93 10.11 14.06
CA VAL A 53 -0.70 9.69 14.76
C VAL A 53 -0.69 8.19 15.05
N GLU A 54 -1.85 7.58 15.33
CA GLU A 54 -1.93 6.15 15.59
C GLU A 54 -1.48 5.32 14.38
N LEU A 55 -1.73 5.78 13.15
CA LEU A 55 -1.39 5.08 11.91
C LEU A 55 0.01 5.41 11.38
N SER A 56 0.71 6.40 11.95
CA SER A 56 2.03 6.84 11.49
C SER A 56 3.02 5.68 11.36
N SER A 57 3.03 4.80 12.37
CA SER A 57 3.94 3.66 12.47
C SER A 57 3.64 2.61 11.40
N LEU A 58 2.36 2.42 11.06
CA LEU A 58 1.90 1.51 10.02
C LEU A 58 2.26 2.05 8.63
N VAL A 59 1.90 3.30 8.34
CA VAL A 59 2.15 3.89 7.01
C VAL A 59 3.64 4.00 6.74
N LEU A 60 4.43 4.43 7.72
CA LEU A 60 5.88 4.51 7.58
C LEU A 60 6.51 3.11 7.39
N ALA A 61 6.02 2.11 8.12
CA ALA A 61 6.48 0.73 7.94
C ALA A 61 6.24 0.21 6.51
N VAL A 62 5.07 0.48 5.93
CA VAL A 62 4.75 0.10 4.55
C VAL A 62 5.66 0.82 3.55
N ILE A 63 5.89 2.12 3.71
CA ILE A 63 6.81 2.89 2.85
C ILE A 63 8.21 2.26 2.86
N ILE A 64 8.74 1.96 4.05
CA ILE A 64 10.06 1.34 4.20
C ILE A 64 10.09 -0.08 3.63
N ALA A 65 9.02 -0.86 3.79
CA ALA A 65 8.92 -2.21 3.22
C ALA A 65 8.98 -2.18 1.69
N VAL A 66 8.19 -1.30 1.05
CA VAL A 66 8.16 -1.12 -0.42
C VAL A 66 9.53 -0.69 -0.96
N ILE A 67 10.20 0.26 -0.29
CA ILE A 67 11.57 0.67 -0.65
C ILE A 67 12.53 -0.52 -0.54
N SER A 68 12.47 -1.25 0.59
CA SER A 68 13.39 -2.35 0.89
C SER A 68 13.19 -3.55 -0.05
N ALA A 69 11.95 -3.78 -0.48
CA ALA A 69 11.59 -4.81 -1.45
C ALA A 69 11.95 -4.43 -2.89
N GLY A 70 12.45 -3.21 -3.13
CA GLY A 70 12.81 -2.76 -4.47
C GLY A 70 11.60 -2.53 -5.38
N LYS A 71 10.42 -2.29 -4.81
CA LYS A 71 9.17 -2.00 -5.54
C LYS A 71 9.11 -0.58 -6.13
N ILE A 72 10.21 0.17 -6.06
CA ILE A 72 10.38 1.44 -6.77
C ILE A 72 11.01 1.11 -8.12
N ASP A 73 10.18 0.59 -9.01
CA ASP A 73 10.51 0.02 -10.31
C ASP A 73 10.16 0.95 -11.48
N ASN A 74 9.44 2.04 -11.24
CA ASN A 74 9.24 3.12 -12.21
C ASN A 74 9.43 4.53 -11.59
N ILE A 75 9.49 5.54 -12.46
CA ILE A 75 9.65 6.94 -12.05
C ILE A 75 8.44 7.46 -11.24
N PHE A 76 7.23 6.98 -11.52
CA PHE A 76 6.02 7.41 -10.84
C PHE A 76 5.98 6.95 -9.36
N HIS A 77 6.32 5.69 -9.08
CA HIS A 77 6.58 5.15 -7.75
C HIS A 77 7.67 5.94 -7.03
N GLY A 78 8.78 6.21 -7.72
CA GLY A 78 9.86 7.03 -7.18
C GLY A 78 9.38 8.42 -6.77
N VAL A 79 8.57 9.07 -7.60
CA VAL A 79 8.00 10.39 -7.32
C VAL A 79 7.04 10.36 -6.13
N GLY A 80 6.14 9.39 -6.03
CA GLY A 80 5.18 9.37 -4.93
C GLY A 80 5.80 8.97 -3.60
N VAL A 81 6.69 7.97 -3.57
CA VAL A 81 7.49 7.65 -2.36
C VAL A 81 8.40 8.82 -1.99
N GLY A 82 9.08 9.43 -2.98
CA GLY A 82 9.93 10.60 -2.76
C GLY A 82 9.16 11.79 -2.20
N THR A 83 7.93 12.04 -2.69
CA THR A 83 7.03 13.08 -2.18
C THR A 83 6.68 12.81 -0.71
N ALA A 84 6.38 11.56 -0.36
CA ALA A 84 6.09 11.21 1.02
C ALA A 84 7.29 11.39 1.94
N LEU A 85 8.46 10.89 1.56
CA LEU A 85 9.68 11.06 2.35
C LEU A 85 10.09 12.53 2.49
N ALA A 86 10.02 13.31 1.41
CA ALA A 86 10.29 14.74 1.46
C ALA A 86 9.31 15.48 2.38
N GLY A 87 8.00 15.15 2.29
CA GLY A 87 6.99 15.74 3.18
C GLY A 87 7.23 15.40 4.65
N ILE A 88 7.55 14.14 4.96
CA ILE A 88 7.92 13.72 6.32
C ILE A 88 9.14 14.49 6.82
N LEU A 89 10.20 14.62 6.00
CA LEU A 89 11.41 15.35 6.40
C LEU A 89 11.14 16.85 6.64
N LEU A 90 10.26 17.47 5.86
CA LEU A 90 9.93 18.89 5.98
C LEU A 90 9.03 19.21 7.18
N LEU A 91 8.08 18.32 7.51
CA LEU A 91 7.15 18.52 8.63
C LEU A 91 7.72 18.02 9.97
N GLY A 92 8.74 17.17 9.91
CA GLY A 92 9.42 16.61 11.07
C GLY A 92 9.18 15.11 11.20
N ILE A 93 10.03 14.45 11.98
CA ILE A 93 9.90 13.00 12.20
C ILE A 93 8.63 12.75 13.02
N PRO A 94 7.66 11.98 12.51
CA PRO A 94 6.41 11.72 13.21
C PRO A 94 6.67 10.91 14.47
N GLN A 95 5.74 10.97 15.42
CA GLN A 95 5.77 10.08 16.57
C GLN A 95 5.53 8.64 16.10
N VAL A 96 6.51 7.77 16.30
CA VAL A 96 6.46 6.36 15.90
C VAL A 96 6.61 5.49 17.13
N ASN A 97 5.67 4.56 17.33
CA ASN A 97 5.86 3.49 18.28
C ASN A 97 6.74 2.42 17.66
N GLN A 98 7.94 2.22 18.21
CA GLN A 98 8.94 1.30 17.67
C GLN A 98 8.42 -0.14 17.55
N GLY A 99 7.67 -0.63 18.54
CA GLY A 99 7.10 -1.99 18.53
C GLY A 99 6.06 -2.15 17.43
N THR A 100 5.14 -1.20 17.31
CA THR A 100 4.12 -1.16 16.26
C THR A 100 4.75 -1.07 14.86
N PHE A 101 5.76 -0.21 14.72
CA PHE A 101 6.50 -0.05 13.46
C PHE A 101 7.20 -1.35 13.05
N LEU A 102 7.95 -1.99 13.94
CA LEU A 102 8.66 -3.24 13.63
C LEU A 102 7.70 -4.39 13.29
N LEU A 103 6.56 -4.47 13.97
CA LEU A 103 5.50 -5.44 13.67
C LEU A 103 5.00 -5.27 12.23
N PHE A 104 4.57 -4.06 11.86
CA PHE A 104 4.04 -3.80 10.52
C PHE A 104 5.11 -3.84 9.44
N LEU A 105 6.34 -3.44 9.73
CA LEU A 105 7.44 -3.52 8.79
C LEU A 105 7.73 -4.98 8.45
N THR A 106 7.80 -5.83 9.47
CA THR A 106 8.03 -7.28 9.26
C THR A 106 6.88 -7.90 8.47
N ALA A 107 5.63 -7.57 8.81
CA ALA A 107 4.47 -8.10 8.10
C ALA A 107 4.43 -7.65 6.62
N ALA A 108 4.67 -6.36 6.35
CA ALA A 108 4.72 -5.83 5.00
C ALA A 108 5.89 -6.42 4.18
N LEU A 109 7.07 -6.61 4.79
CA LEU A 109 8.19 -7.28 4.12
C LEU A 109 7.89 -8.75 3.80
N LEU A 110 7.18 -9.45 4.68
CA LEU A 110 6.72 -10.82 4.41
C LEU A 110 5.74 -10.87 3.25
N ASP A 111 4.82 -9.90 3.15
CA ASP A 111 3.92 -9.79 2.00
C ASP A 111 4.68 -9.59 0.71
N GLU A 112 5.63 -8.66 0.67
CA GLU A 112 6.45 -8.43 -0.52
C GLU A 112 7.23 -9.69 -0.90
N PHE A 113 7.95 -10.28 0.06
CA PHE A 113 8.74 -11.50 -0.17
C PHE A 113 7.89 -12.68 -0.66
N THR A 114 6.73 -12.93 -0.03
CA THR A 114 5.89 -14.07 -0.39
C THR A 114 5.12 -13.84 -1.69
N SER A 115 4.70 -12.60 -1.98
CA SER A 115 4.09 -12.25 -3.25
C SER A 115 5.08 -12.41 -4.42
N ASP A 116 6.33 -11.97 -4.25
CA ASP A 116 7.38 -12.16 -5.25
C ASP A 116 7.66 -13.63 -5.53
N LEU A 117 7.79 -14.45 -4.48
CA LEU A 117 7.93 -15.90 -4.63
C LEU A 117 6.75 -16.52 -5.37
N ALA A 118 5.54 -16.04 -5.11
CA ALA A 118 4.34 -16.51 -5.79
C ALA A 118 4.35 -16.13 -7.28
N ASP A 119 4.82 -14.93 -7.62
CA ASP A 119 4.88 -14.48 -9.00
C ASP A 119 5.91 -15.24 -9.82
N VAL A 120 7.10 -15.51 -9.29
CA VAL A 120 8.11 -16.33 -9.97
C VAL A 120 7.82 -17.84 -9.94
N GLY A 121 6.67 -18.26 -9.39
CA GLY A 121 6.24 -19.67 -9.37
C GLY A 121 7.02 -20.54 -8.38
N ARG A 122 7.67 -19.95 -7.37
CA ARG A 122 8.41 -20.67 -6.32
C ARG A 122 7.55 -21.08 -5.12
N THR A 123 6.22 -20.92 -5.22
CA THR A 123 5.25 -21.31 -4.19
C THR A 123 4.31 -22.40 -4.69
N PRO A 124 3.80 -23.29 -3.82
CA PRO A 124 2.79 -24.27 -4.21
C PRO A 124 1.55 -23.64 -4.86
N LYS A 125 0.96 -24.28 -5.88
CA LYS A 125 -0.17 -23.74 -6.65
C LYS A 125 -1.35 -23.31 -5.78
N TYR A 126 -1.64 -24.07 -4.71
CA TYR A 126 -2.73 -23.77 -3.78
C TYR A 126 -2.47 -22.55 -2.87
N LEU A 127 -1.21 -22.17 -2.64
CA LEU A 127 -0.84 -20.97 -1.86
C LEU A 127 -0.56 -19.76 -2.73
N ARG A 128 -0.35 -19.94 -4.04
CA ARG A 128 0.02 -18.86 -4.95
C ARG A 128 -0.97 -17.70 -4.90
N ASN A 129 -2.26 -18.00 -4.95
CA ASN A 129 -3.30 -16.97 -4.89
C ASN A 129 -3.35 -16.30 -3.52
N PHE A 130 -3.14 -17.05 -2.44
CA PHE A 130 -3.12 -16.50 -1.09
C PHE A 130 -1.97 -15.51 -0.87
N PHE A 131 -0.75 -15.86 -1.29
CA PHE A 131 0.40 -14.96 -1.14
C PHE A 131 0.36 -13.77 -2.09
N ARG A 132 -0.27 -13.89 -3.27
CA ARG A 132 -0.55 -12.74 -4.14
C ARG A 132 -1.50 -11.71 -3.53
N LEU A 133 -2.33 -12.12 -2.58
CA LEU A 133 -3.24 -11.22 -1.87
C LEU A 133 -2.57 -10.43 -0.75
N ARG A 134 -1.29 -10.70 -0.43
CA ARG A 134 -0.53 -9.98 0.60
C ARG A 134 -1.25 -9.95 1.97
N PRO A 135 -1.53 -11.12 2.57
CA PRO A 135 -2.40 -11.22 3.73
C PRO A 135 -1.70 -10.90 5.07
N PHE A 136 -0.36 -10.90 5.13
CA PHE A 136 0.36 -10.83 6.40
C PHE A 136 0.18 -9.47 7.08
N LEU A 137 0.22 -8.37 6.34
CA LEU A 137 0.00 -7.02 6.86
C LEU A 137 -1.44 -6.85 7.35
N GLU A 138 -2.43 -7.33 6.59
CA GLU A 138 -3.84 -7.24 7.00
C GLU A 138 -4.10 -8.06 8.28
N ILE A 139 -3.57 -9.29 8.35
CA ILE A 139 -3.66 -10.15 9.54
C ILE A 139 -2.96 -9.51 10.74
N ALA A 140 -1.75 -8.98 10.55
CA ALA A 140 -1.03 -8.26 11.60
C ALA A 140 -1.82 -7.04 12.10
N ALA A 141 -2.42 -6.27 11.17
CA ALA A 141 -3.25 -5.13 11.50
C ALA A 141 -4.51 -5.53 12.27
N LEU A 142 -5.15 -6.65 11.91
CA LEU A 142 -6.30 -7.19 12.62
C LEU A 142 -5.95 -7.62 14.05
N ILE A 143 -4.91 -8.43 14.20
CA ILE A 143 -4.45 -8.92 15.51
C ILE A 143 -4.06 -7.73 16.40
N TYR A 144 -3.30 -6.77 15.84
CA TYR A 144 -2.89 -5.59 16.58
C TYR A 144 -4.10 -4.71 16.95
N SER A 145 -5.04 -4.49 16.04
CA SER A 145 -6.29 -3.77 16.29
C SER A 145 -7.09 -4.36 17.45
N ILE A 146 -7.20 -5.69 17.52
CA ILE A 146 -7.87 -6.38 18.63
C ILE A 146 -7.08 -6.19 19.93
N TYR A 147 -5.76 -6.35 19.89
CA TYR A 147 -4.87 -6.22 21.05
C TYR A 147 -4.95 -4.82 21.70
N VAL A 148 -4.92 -3.75 20.90
CA VAL A 148 -5.00 -2.38 21.42
C VAL A 148 -6.43 -1.85 21.60
N GLY A 149 -7.44 -2.61 21.17
CA GLY A 149 -8.84 -2.15 21.18
C GLY A 149 -9.13 -1.01 20.21
N TYR A 150 -8.37 -0.89 19.11
CA TYR A 150 -8.48 0.18 18.12
C TYR A 150 -8.56 -0.39 16.70
N ILE A 151 -9.77 -0.51 16.17
CA ILE A 151 -10.07 -1.19 14.89
C ILE A 151 -9.47 -0.54 13.64
N TRP A 152 -9.04 0.72 13.74
CA TRP A 152 -8.68 1.53 12.58
C TRP A 152 -7.37 1.13 11.89
N PHE A 153 -6.46 0.41 12.56
CA PHE A 153 -5.31 -0.18 11.86
C PHE A 153 -5.77 -1.16 10.79
N TRP A 154 -6.59 -2.13 11.18
CA TRP A 154 -7.16 -3.09 10.24
C TRP A 154 -8.08 -2.42 9.22
N SER A 155 -9.00 -1.56 9.65
CA SER A 155 -9.91 -0.90 8.70
C SER A 155 -9.16 -0.07 7.65
N PHE A 156 -8.05 0.58 8.00
CA PHE A 156 -7.24 1.33 7.05
C PHE A 156 -6.64 0.41 5.97
N ILE A 157 -5.98 -0.69 6.37
CA ILE A 157 -5.40 -1.66 5.43
C ILE A 157 -6.48 -2.34 4.59
N PHE A 158 -7.53 -2.84 5.23
CA PHE A 158 -8.62 -3.53 4.55
C PHE A 158 -9.30 -2.65 3.48
N ILE A 159 -9.55 -1.37 3.79
CA ILE A 159 -10.14 -0.43 2.83
C ILE A 159 -9.15 -0.11 1.71
N TYR A 160 -7.87 0.08 2.05
CA TYR A 160 -6.81 0.25 1.06
C TYR A 160 -6.80 -0.93 0.07
N ASP A 161 -6.74 -2.17 0.58
CA ASP A 161 -6.68 -3.38 -0.25
C ASP A 161 -7.93 -3.58 -1.10
N ILE A 162 -9.12 -3.37 -0.54
CA ILE A 162 -10.36 -3.42 -1.32
C ILE A 162 -10.32 -2.41 -2.46
N SER A 163 -9.95 -1.16 -2.17
CA SER A 163 -9.94 -0.11 -3.18
C SER A 163 -8.88 -0.34 -4.27
N TYR A 164 -7.74 -0.91 -3.88
CA TYR A 164 -6.68 -1.32 -4.79
C TYR A 164 -7.17 -2.44 -5.73
N GLN A 165 -7.75 -3.50 -5.19
CA GLN A 165 -8.23 -4.65 -5.96
C GLN A 165 -9.44 -4.30 -6.83
N LEU A 166 -10.36 -3.46 -6.34
CA LEU A 166 -11.49 -2.98 -7.14
C LEU A 166 -11.01 -2.13 -8.33
N THR A 167 -10.05 -1.24 -8.10
CA THR A 167 -9.42 -0.44 -9.18
C THR A 167 -8.83 -1.35 -10.25
N ASN A 168 -8.06 -2.36 -9.83
CA ASN A 168 -7.46 -3.35 -10.71
C ASN A 168 -8.52 -4.07 -11.56
N MET A 169 -9.57 -4.60 -10.91
CA MET A 169 -10.65 -5.34 -11.57
C MET A 169 -11.42 -4.47 -12.57
N ILE A 170 -11.77 -3.23 -12.20
CA ILE A 170 -12.55 -2.33 -13.05
C ILE A 170 -11.76 -1.94 -14.30
N LEU A 171 -10.47 -1.63 -14.15
CA LEU A 171 -9.65 -1.14 -15.25
C LEU A 171 -9.23 -2.26 -16.21
N ARG A 172 -8.82 -3.43 -15.70
CA ARG A 172 -8.54 -4.59 -16.56
C ARG A 172 -9.75 -5.04 -17.36
N LYS A 173 -10.94 -5.03 -16.74
CA LYS A 173 -12.21 -5.32 -17.44
C LYS A 173 -12.48 -4.32 -18.57
N ARG A 174 -12.18 -3.03 -18.37
CA ARG A 174 -12.37 -1.99 -19.40
C ARG A 174 -11.36 -2.09 -20.55
N GLN A 175 -10.16 -2.57 -20.27
CA GLN A 175 -9.10 -2.73 -21.27
C GLN A 175 -9.23 -4.03 -22.08
N GLY A 176 -10.22 -4.88 -21.77
CA GLY A 176 -10.39 -6.16 -22.45
C GLY A 176 -9.30 -7.18 -22.14
N ILE A 177 -8.46 -6.92 -21.13
CA ILE A 177 -7.43 -7.83 -20.65
C ILE A 177 -8.17 -8.94 -19.89
N GLN A 178 -8.48 -10.05 -20.58
CA GLN A 178 -8.93 -11.26 -19.92
C GLN A 178 -7.79 -11.76 -19.03
N GLY A 179 -7.98 -11.71 -17.72
CA GLY A 179 -7.01 -12.24 -16.78
C GLY A 179 -6.71 -13.70 -17.11
N CYS A 180 -5.46 -14.01 -17.42
CA CYS A 180 -4.95 -15.37 -17.40
C CYS A 180 -4.99 -15.87 -15.95
N TRP A 181 -6.15 -16.33 -15.52
CA TRP A 181 -6.33 -17.11 -14.31
C TRP A 181 -6.27 -18.59 -14.71
N GLU A 182 -5.05 -19.11 -14.91
CA GLU A 182 -4.77 -20.56 -15.07
C GLU A 182 -3.94 -21.12 -13.91
#